data_AF-A0A250IM46-F1
#
_entry.id   AF-A0A250IM46-F1
#
_cell.length_a   1.000
_cell.length_b   1.000
_cell.length_c   1.000
_cell.angle_alpha   90.00
_cell.angle_beta   90.00
_cell.angle_gamma   90.00
#
_symmetry.space_group_name_H-M   'P 1'
#
loop_
_entity.id
_entity.type
_entity.pdbx_description
1 polymer ?
#
loop_
_entity_poly.entity_id
_entity_poly.type
_entity_poly.pdbx_seq_one_letter_code
_entity_poly.pdbx_strand_id
1 'polypeptide(L)'
;MKLPAVDDLIGKQWTVYDSAPDKPLFVAGPPGSGKTSLAVLRAQFLSGPEFNQTVVLVTKNRMLAALAKELGSAQFDTVTMNSLVAGDYRRRFNENVPGFSSFLYEWEAILDDYASLNVEPLFDHMVIDEGQNLPIGFYSWASKYGARVLTVFADEDQATHPERSSLSDIANATGLSDPVRLTDNHRNTPEIAAVAEHFHVSQILPPAVVQRPAGGETPRLIRINSIDDLPKRVATRYANRGESIGVIVFRKQDAHQMHSRLNKLLPTERVDVYTSEANKGVESSIRLLEQGVTILTGEAVIGLEFGVVYLLDLRRSLPCRSTGDQRRLYMLCARARDALFLIDYPAYLGHEQLAALPSPPVLIR
;
A
#
# COMPACT_ATOMS: atom_id res chain seq x y z
N MET A 1 -3.67 0.51 12.43
CA MET A 1 -2.92 1.75 12.13
C MET A 1 -3.49 2.89 12.95
N LYS A 2 -2.70 3.89 13.34
CA LYS A 2 -3.19 5.17 13.88
C LYS A 2 -2.40 6.28 13.19
N LEU A 3 -3.02 7.42 12.89
CA LEU A 3 -2.23 8.60 12.53
C LEU A 3 -1.34 8.96 13.72
N PRO A 4 -0.03 9.16 13.51
CA PRO A 4 0.82 9.72 14.56
C PRO A 4 0.29 11.12 14.91
N ALA A 5 0.45 11.52 16.18
CA ALA A 5 0.31 12.92 16.51
C ALA A 5 1.42 13.71 15.79
N VAL A 6 1.19 14.99 15.51
CA VAL A 6 2.22 15.84 14.89
C VAL A 6 3.49 15.87 15.73
N ASP A 7 3.35 15.84 17.06
CA ASP A 7 4.46 15.79 18.02
C ASP A 7 5.23 14.45 18.01
N ASP A 8 4.66 13.39 17.43
CA ASP A 8 5.34 12.09 17.30
C ASP A 8 6.27 12.04 16.05
N LEU A 9 6.20 13.05 15.17
CA LEU A 9 7.02 13.10 13.96
C LEU A 9 8.47 13.43 14.30
N ILE A 10 9.40 12.65 13.75
CA ILE A 10 10.83 12.82 14.03
C ILE A 10 11.65 13.08 12.77
N GLY A 11 12.76 13.79 12.93
CA GLY A 11 13.78 13.99 11.90
C GLY A 11 13.19 14.45 10.56
N LYS A 12 13.37 13.63 9.51
CA LYS A 12 12.90 13.96 8.16
C LYS A 12 11.38 13.91 8.00
N GLN A 13 10.65 13.21 8.87
CA GLN A 13 9.18 13.24 8.84
C GLN A 13 8.67 14.63 9.21
N TRP A 14 9.31 15.30 10.18
CA TRP A 14 9.03 16.69 10.51
C TRP A 14 9.31 17.62 9.32
N THR A 15 10.48 17.48 8.68
CA THR A 15 10.83 18.28 7.49
C THR A 15 9.82 18.13 6.35
N VAL A 16 9.27 16.92 6.16
CA VAL A 16 8.22 16.66 5.17
C VAL A 16 6.92 17.38 5.56
N TYR A 17 6.52 17.30 6.83
CA TYR A 17 5.29 17.93 7.31
C TYR A 17 5.36 19.47 7.26
N ASP A 18 6.47 20.04 7.76
CA ASP A 18 6.74 21.49 7.86
C ASP A 18 7.13 22.16 6.53
N SER A 19 7.11 21.41 5.42
CA SER A 19 7.37 21.98 4.10
C SER A 19 6.32 23.05 3.76
N ALA A 20 6.72 24.15 3.12
CA ALA A 20 5.79 25.22 2.76
C ALA A 20 4.60 24.70 1.92
N PRO A 21 3.38 25.22 2.11
CA PRO A 21 2.16 24.70 1.47
C PRO A 21 2.24 24.63 -0.06
N ASP A 22 2.83 25.65 -0.67
CA ASP A 22 2.97 25.82 -2.12
C ASP A 22 4.21 25.13 -2.71
N LYS A 23 5.04 24.51 -1.87
CA LYS A 23 6.26 23.84 -2.29
C LYS A 23 5.96 22.40 -2.77
N PRO A 24 6.33 22.05 -4.03
CA PRO A 24 6.30 20.67 -4.49
C PRO A 24 7.21 19.80 -3.63
N LEU A 25 6.79 18.57 -3.36
CA LEU A 25 7.51 17.68 -2.45
C LEU A 25 7.59 16.25 -2.99
N PHE A 26 8.79 15.71 -3.04
CA PHE A 26 9.00 14.30 -3.35
C PHE A 26 9.59 13.61 -2.13
N VAL A 27 8.97 12.51 -1.69
CA VAL A 27 9.35 11.76 -0.51
C VAL A 27 9.54 10.30 -0.89
N ALA A 28 10.70 9.75 -0.57
CA ALA A 28 10.99 8.34 -0.74
C ALA A 28 11.25 7.71 0.62
N GLY A 29 10.80 6.49 0.86
CA GLY A 29 11.05 5.83 2.13
C GLY A 29 10.73 4.35 2.10
N PRO A 30 11.44 3.51 2.86
CA PRO A 30 11.21 2.06 2.93
C PRO A 30 9.84 1.72 3.55
N PRO A 31 9.41 0.44 3.59
CA PRO A 31 8.22 0.02 4.32
C PRO A 31 8.26 0.48 5.79
N GLY A 32 7.12 0.91 6.31
CA GLY A 32 7.00 1.31 7.72
C GLY A 32 7.56 2.70 8.05
N SER A 33 8.02 3.47 7.07
CA SER A 33 8.52 4.84 7.27
C SER A 33 7.46 5.93 7.48
N GLY A 34 6.17 5.57 7.45
CA GLY A 34 5.08 6.50 7.70
C GLY A 34 4.61 7.30 6.48
N LYS A 35 5.02 6.93 5.26
CA LYS A 35 4.61 7.60 4.00
C LYS A 35 3.10 7.88 3.91
N THR A 36 2.26 6.85 4.04
CA THR A 36 0.80 7.00 3.99
C THR A 36 0.26 7.93 5.09
N SER A 37 0.79 7.83 6.31
CA SER A 37 0.41 8.73 7.41
C SER A 37 0.79 10.18 7.11
N LEU A 38 1.99 10.41 6.58
CA LEU A 38 2.45 11.74 6.17
C LEU A 38 1.65 12.28 4.98
N ALA A 39 1.25 11.42 4.04
CA ALA A 39 0.39 11.81 2.93
C ALA A 39 -0.97 12.33 3.43
N VAL A 40 -1.59 11.63 4.38
CA VAL A 40 -2.84 12.05 5.01
C VAL A 40 -2.65 13.33 5.82
N LEU A 41 -1.62 13.40 6.69
CA LEU A 41 -1.34 14.60 7.49
C LEU A 41 -1.05 15.82 6.61
N ARG A 42 -0.33 15.64 5.50
CA ARG A 42 -0.08 16.70 4.53
C ARG A 42 -1.37 17.17 3.88
N ALA A 43 -2.22 16.25 3.44
CA ALA A 43 -3.51 16.62 2.86
C ALA A 43 -4.39 17.38 3.85
N GLN A 44 -4.47 16.96 5.11
CA GLN A 44 -5.20 17.66 6.18
C GLN A 44 -4.65 19.05 6.47
N PHE A 45 -3.32 19.19 6.52
CA PHE A 45 -2.66 20.47 6.74
C PHE A 45 -3.05 21.47 5.65
N LEU A 46 -2.95 21.06 4.38
CA LEU A 46 -3.24 21.91 3.22
C LEU A 46 -4.73 22.25 3.06
N SER A 47 -5.62 21.30 3.34
CA SER A 47 -7.07 21.51 3.28
C SER A 47 -7.63 22.19 4.53
N GLY A 48 -6.80 22.37 5.56
CA GLY A 48 -7.18 22.98 6.82
C GLY A 48 -7.57 24.46 6.65
N PRO A 49 -8.24 25.05 7.66
CA PRO A 49 -8.82 26.40 7.57
C PRO A 49 -7.79 27.52 7.33
N GLU A 50 -6.51 27.26 7.64
CA GLU A 50 -5.42 28.23 7.45
C GLU A 50 -5.06 28.42 5.97
N PHE A 51 -4.94 27.33 5.21
CA PHE A 51 -4.54 27.38 3.79
C PHE A 51 -5.72 27.22 2.84
N ASN A 52 -6.76 26.49 3.26
CA ASN A 52 -8.02 26.30 2.54
C ASN A 52 -7.82 25.93 1.06
N GLN A 53 -6.83 25.09 0.77
CA GLN A 53 -6.54 24.63 -0.59
C GLN A 53 -7.53 23.56 -1.02
N THR A 54 -7.82 23.52 -2.32
CA THR A 54 -8.48 22.36 -2.92
C THR A 54 -7.47 21.21 -3.04
N VAL A 55 -7.67 20.15 -2.24
CA VAL A 55 -6.71 19.04 -2.13
C VAL A 55 -7.35 17.72 -2.51
N VAL A 56 -6.62 16.92 -3.29
CA VAL A 56 -6.95 15.51 -3.54
C VAL A 56 -5.78 14.60 -3.13
N LEU A 57 -6.12 13.52 -2.42
CA LEU A 57 -5.20 12.40 -2.15
C LEU A 57 -5.48 11.27 -3.14
N VAL A 58 -4.51 11.01 -4.00
CA VAL A 58 -4.55 9.93 -5.00
C VAL A 58 -3.84 8.70 -4.45
N THR A 59 -4.52 7.56 -4.53
CA THR A 59 -3.96 6.27 -4.14
C THR A 59 -4.04 5.27 -5.30
N LYS A 60 -3.29 4.17 -5.20
CA LYS A 60 -3.33 3.11 -6.22
C LYS A 60 -4.61 2.29 -6.19
N ASN A 61 -5.11 1.93 -5.01
CA ASN A 61 -6.22 1.01 -4.85
C ASN A 61 -7.30 1.57 -3.90
N ARG A 62 -8.52 1.04 -4.03
CA ARG A 62 -9.69 1.54 -3.31
C ARG A 62 -9.61 1.27 -1.80
N MET A 63 -8.97 0.19 -1.35
CA MET A 63 -8.78 -0.09 0.08
C MET A 63 -7.90 0.96 0.75
N LEU A 64 -6.81 1.35 0.10
CA LEU A 64 -5.93 2.41 0.58
C LEU A 64 -6.66 3.77 0.56
N ALA A 65 -7.49 4.04 -0.45
CA ALA A 65 -8.34 5.22 -0.45
C ALA A 65 -9.33 5.24 0.73
N ALA A 66 -9.96 4.10 1.04
CA ALA A 66 -10.87 3.99 2.17
C ALA A 66 -10.14 4.19 3.51
N LEU A 67 -8.97 3.57 3.69
CA LEU A 67 -8.13 3.76 4.87
C LEU A 67 -7.73 5.22 5.04
N ALA A 68 -7.25 5.87 3.98
CA ALA A 68 -6.85 7.26 4.04
C ALA A 68 -8.04 8.19 4.35
N LYS A 69 -9.25 7.86 3.88
CA LYS A 69 -10.48 8.56 4.25
C LYS A 69 -10.84 8.37 5.73
N GLU A 70 -10.71 7.15 6.27
CA GLU A 70 -10.91 6.88 7.71
C GLU A 70 -9.92 7.68 8.57
N LEU A 71 -8.67 7.80 8.13
CA LEU A 71 -7.63 8.58 8.81
C LEU A 71 -7.87 10.10 8.66
N GLY A 72 -8.23 10.56 7.46
CA GLY A 72 -8.32 11.96 7.07
C GLY A 72 -9.53 12.73 7.59
N SER A 73 -10.53 12.05 8.16
CA SER A 73 -11.75 12.67 8.72
C SER A 73 -12.54 13.53 7.71
N ALA A 74 -12.54 13.13 6.43
CA ALA A 74 -13.31 13.76 5.33
C ALA A 74 -13.00 15.24 5.02
N GLN A 75 -11.84 15.76 5.39
CA GLN A 75 -11.44 17.15 5.10
C GLN A 75 -11.03 17.38 3.64
N PHE A 76 -10.65 16.32 2.92
CA PHE A 76 -10.18 16.36 1.54
C PHE A 76 -10.68 15.13 0.79
N ASP A 77 -10.66 15.20 -0.55
CA ASP A 77 -11.09 14.09 -1.39
C ASP A 77 -10.00 13.01 -1.47
N THR A 78 -10.39 11.75 -1.36
CA THR A 78 -9.48 10.61 -1.60
C THR A 78 -10.01 9.75 -2.74
N VAL A 79 -9.18 9.52 -3.74
CA VAL A 79 -9.59 8.87 -5.00
C VAL A 79 -8.51 7.90 -5.51
N THR A 80 -8.90 6.95 -6.35
CA THR A 80 -7.92 6.19 -7.13
C THR A 80 -7.54 6.95 -8.40
N MET A 81 -6.32 6.76 -8.90
CA MET A 81 -5.86 7.37 -10.17
C MET A 81 -6.86 7.15 -11.31
N ASN A 82 -7.29 5.90 -11.52
CA ASN A 82 -8.24 5.57 -12.60
C ASN A 82 -9.58 6.29 -12.46
N SER A 83 -10.09 6.41 -11.22
CA SER A 83 -11.36 7.12 -11.00
C SER A 83 -11.23 8.62 -11.25
N LEU A 84 -10.08 9.20 -10.88
CA LEU A 84 -9.80 10.62 -11.10
C LEU A 84 -9.69 10.94 -12.59
N VAL A 85 -8.80 10.25 -13.29
CA VAL A 85 -8.49 10.54 -14.70
C VAL A 85 -9.69 10.24 -15.59
N ALA A 86 -10.32 9.07 -15.44
CA ALA A 86 -11.50 8.73 -16.25
C ALA A 86 -12.69 9.66 -15.94
N GLY A 87 -12.87 10.03 -14.67
CA GLY A 87 -13.93 10.95 -14.25
C GLY A 87 -13.74 12.36 -14.80
N ASP A 88 -12.51 12.88 -14.78
CA ASP A 88 -12.20 14.19 -15.35
C ASP A 88 -12.29 14.20 -16.88
N TYR A 89 -11.69 13.20 -17.52
CA TYR A 89 -11.75 13.04 -18.98
C TYR A 89 -13.20 13.01 -19.48
N ARG A 90 -14.05 12.18 -18.85
CA ARG A 90 -15.47 12.10 -19.20
C ARG A 90 -16.19 13.43 -19.04
N ARG A 91 -15.83 14.25 -18.04
CA ARG A 91 -16.44 15.56 -17.80
C ARG A 91 -16.05 16.60 -18.86
N ARG A 92 -14.79 16.57 -19.31
CA ARG A 92 -14.24 17.55 -20.26
C ARG A 92 -14.58 17.22 -21.72
N PHE A 93 -14.50 15.94 -22.10
CA PHE A 93 -14.63 15.50 -23.49
C PHE A 93 -15.96 14.81 -23.80
N ASN A 94 -16.75 14.46 -22.77
CA ASN A 94 -17.97 13.65 -22.92
C ASN A 94 -17.70 12.34 -23.70
N GLU A 95 -16.55 11.73 -23.44
CA GLU A 95 -16.09 10.46 -24.03
C GLU A 95 -15.43 9.58 -22.95
N ASN A 96 -15.15 8.32 -23.30
CA ASN A 96 -14.35 7.46 -22.44
C ASN A 96 -12.88 7.82 -22.61
N VAL A 97 -12.11 7.68 -21.52
CA VAL A 97 -10.66 7.91 -21.57
C VAL A 97 -9.98 6.98 -22.60
N PRO A 98 -9.14 7.51 -23.51
CA PRO A 98 -8.36 6.72 -24.45
C PRO A 98 -7.56 5.62 -23.77
N GLY A 99 -7.65 4.41 -24.30
CA GLY A 99 -6.97 3.26 -23.72
C GLY A 99 -7.19 1.98 -24.48
N PHE A 100 -6.27 1.04 -24.25
CA PHE A 100 -6.26 -0.27 -24.91
C PHE A 100 -7.19 -1.27 -24.21
N SER A 101 -7.42 -1.08 -22.91
CA SER A 101 -8.35 -1.89 -22.12
C SER A 101 -8.73 -1.17 -20.82
N SER A 102 -9.56 -1.80 -19.98
CA SER A 102 -9.92 -1.24 -18.68
C SER A 102 -8.66 -0.98 -17.84
N PHE A 103 -8.49 0.28 -17.43
CA PHE A 103 -7.37 0.75 -16.61
C PHE A 103 -5.99 0.73 -17.28
N LEU A 104 -5.94 0.55 -18.60
CA LEU A 104 -4.72 0.65 -19.40
C LEU A 104 -4.90 1.77 -20.43
N TYR A 105 -4.27 2.91 -20.17
CA TYR A 105 -4.53 4.17 -20.87
C TYR A 105 -3.49 4.49 -21.94
N GLU A 106 -3.96 5.14 -23.01
CA GLU A 106 -3.10 5.70 -24.05
C GLU A 106 -2.75 7.14 -23.65
N TRP A 107 -1.74 7.28 -22.80
CA TRP A 107 -1.40 8.55 -22.16
C TRP A 107 -1.02 9.67 -23.13
N GLU A 108 -0.42 9.34 -24.28
CA GLU A 108 -0.08 10.33 -25.31
C GLU A 108 -1.33 11.00 -25.86
N ALA A 109 -2.34 10.22 -26.27
CA ALA A 109 -3.64 10.73 -26.73
C ALA A 109 -4.30 11.61 -25.64
N ILE A 110 -4.32 11.14 -24.39
CA ILE A 110 -4.88 11.91 -23.26
C ILE A 110 -4.18 13.27 -23.12
N LEU A 111 -2.85 13.31 -23.21
CA LEU A 111 -2.09 14.55 -23.05
C LEU A 111 -2.33 15.53 -24.21
N ASP A 112 -2.46 15.02 -25.44
CA ASP A 112 -2.76 15.81 -26.63
C ASP A 112 -4.17 16.42 -26.56
N ASP A 113 -5.15 15.62 -26.13
CA ASP A 113 -6.53 16.07 -25.94
C ASP A 113 -6.59 17.21 -24.90
N TYR A 114 -5.92 17.07 -23.75
CA TYR A 114 -5.87 18.12 -22.73
C TYR A 114 -5.13 19.37 -23.20
N ALA A 115 -4.07 19.22 -23.99
CA ALA A 115 -3.32 20.36 -24.54
C ALA A 115 -4.21 21.22 -25.45
N SER A 116 -5.14 20.60 -26.18
CA SER A 116 -6.06 21.30 -27.10
C SER A 116 -7.09 22.18 -26.39
N LEU A 117 -7.45 21.86 -25.14
CA LEU A 117 -8.51 22.54 -24.40
C LEU A 117 -8.02 23.72 -23.52
N ASN A 118 -6.69 23.94 -23.42
CA ASN A 118 -6.07 24.95 -22.55
C ASN A 118 -6.69 24.98 -21.14
N VAL A 119 -6.70 23.82 -20.48
CA VAL A 119 -7.39 23.64 -19.20
C VAL A 119 -6.58 24.09 -18.02
N GLU A 120 -7.24 24.72 -17.06
CA GLU A 120 -6.67 24.96 -15.74
C GLU A 120 -6.59 23.65 -14.92
N PRO A 121 -5.59 23.53 -14.02
CA PRO A 121 -5.48 22.41 -13.09
C PRO A 121 -6.73 22.24 -12.22
N LEU A 122 -7.04 20.99 -11.87
CA LEU A 122 -8.24 20.66 -11.09
C LEU A 122 -8.15 21.04 -9.62
N PHE A 123 -6.95 20.99 -9.06
CA PHE A 123 -6.70 21.17 -7.64
C PHE A 123 -5.54 22.13 -7.42
N ASP A 124 -5.55 22.81 -6.28
CA ASP A 124 -4.37 23.55 -5.82
C ASP A 124 -3.24 22.57 -5.50
N HIS A 125 -3.58 21.45 -4.85
CA HIS A 125 -2.59 20.45 -4.43
C HIS A 125 -3.06 19.02 -4.66
N MET A 126 -2.18 18.19 -5.21
CA MET A 126 -2.39 16.75 -5.33
C MET A 126 -1.32 16.00 -4.53
N VAL A 127 -1.77 15.23 -3.55
CA VAL A 127 -0.92 14.32 -2.78
C VAL A 127 -1.07 12.93 -3.37
N ILE A 128 0.02 12.23 -3.66
CA ILE A 128 0.04 10.91 -4.31
C ILE A 128 0.75 9.93 -3.38
N ASP A 129 0.04 8.89 -2.94
CA ASP A 129 0.60 7.79 -2.14
C ASP A 129 0.82 6.52 -2.98
N GLU A 130 1.81 5.71 -2.58
CA GLU A 130 2.28 4.52 -3.31
C GLU A 130 2.62 4.82 -4.78
N GLY A 131 3.26 5.96 -5.03
CA GLY A 131 3.47 6.53 -6.35
C GLY A 131 4.23 5.63 -7.33
N GLN A 132 5.15 4.79 -6.84
CA GLN A 132 5.88 3.83 -7.68
C GLN A 132 4.95 2.86 -8.45
N ASN A 133 3.71 2.67 -7.99
CA ASN A 133 2.73 1.76 -8.60
C ASN A 133 1.82 2.44 -9.65
N LEU A 134 2.11 3.69 -10.01
CA LEU A 134 1.37 4.47 -11.01
C LEU A 134 2.21 4.66 -12.29
N PRO A 135 1.56 4.78 -13.47
CA PRO A 135 2.25 4.92 -14.75
C PRO A 135 2.86 6.31 -14.92
N ILE A 136 3.94 6.40 -15.71
CA ILE A 136 4.66 7.65 -15.98
C ILE A 136 3.73 8.70 -16.59
N GLY A 137 2.86 8.30 -17.51
CA GLY A 137 1.90 9.21 -18.16
C GLY A 137 0.93 9.88 -17.18
N PHE A 138 0.60 9.22 -16.06
CA PHE A 138 -0.19 9.85 -15.00
C PHE A 138 0.56 11.03 -14.37
N TYR A 139 1.86 10.92 -14.15
CA TYR A 139 2.66 12.02 -13.60
C TYR A 139 2.77 13.20 -14.55
N SER A 140 2.96 12.93 -15.85
CA SER A 140 2.94 13.96 -16.88
C SER A 140 1.59 14.67 -16.96
N TRP A 141 0.48 13.95 -16.78
CA TRP A 141 -0.85 14.54 -16.72
C TRP A 141 -1.07 15.32 -15.41
N ALA A 142 -0.66 14.77 -14.28
CA ALA A 142 -0.86 15.37 -12.96
C ALA A 142 -0.13 16.70 -12.81
N SER A 143 1.10 16.80 -13.31
CA SER A 143 1.93 18.01 -13.25
C SER A 143 1.43 19.13 -14.17
N LYS A 144 0.80 18.79 -15.29
CA LYS A 144 0.30 19.77 -16.27
C LYS A 144 -1.16 20.18 -16.04
N TYR A 145 -2.01 19.22 -15.66
CA TYR A 145 -3.47 19.38 -15.69
C TYR A 145 -4.16 18.89 -14.41
N GLY A 146 -3.48 18.09 -13.60
CA GLY A 146 -4.05 17.55 -12.36
C GLY A 146 -4.08 18.56 -11.24
N ALA A 147 -2.93 19.15 -10.88
CA ALA A 147 -2.85 20.13 -9.81
C ALA A 147 -1.71 21.15 -10.01
N ARG A 148 -1.82 22.29 -9.33
CA ARG A 148 -0.78 23.34 -9.34
C ARG A 148 0.49 22.89 -8.61
N VAL A 149 0.34 22.13 -7.52
CA VAL A 149 1.44 21.62 -6.71
C VAL A 149 1.27 20.12 -6.47
N LEU A 150 2.38 19.37 -6.56
CA LEU A 150 2.40 17.94 -6.31
C LEU A 150 3.19 17.59 -5.05
N THR A 151 2.64 16.67 -4.26
CA THR A 151 3.41 15.91 -3.28
C THR A 151 3.34 14.43 -3.60
N VAL A 152 4.49 13.77 -3.80
CA VAL A 152 4.56 12.35 -4.16
C VAL A 152 5.29 11.57 -3.07
N PHE A 153 4.69 10.48 -2.61
CA PHE A 153 5.30 9.49 -1.73
C PHE A 153 5.53 8.19 -2.51
N ALA A 154 6.76 7.68 -2.50
CA ALA A 154 7.10 6.48 -3.27
C ALA A 154 8.12 5.57 -2.56
N ASP A 155 8.14 4.32 -2.99
CA ASP A 155 9.15 3.32 -2.64
C ASP A 155 9.34 2.35 -3.80
N GLU A 156 10.36 2.58 -4.63
CA GLU A 156 10.59 1.80 -5.85
C GLU A 156 10.82 0.31 -5.56
N ASP A 157 11.38 -0.04 -4.40
CA ASP A 157 11.62 -1.42 -3.99
C ASP A 157 10.32 -2.15 -3.62
N GLN A 158 9.21 -1.42 -3.46
CA GLN A 158 7.86 -1.99 -3.29
C GLN A 158 7.00 -1.92 -4.56
N ALA A 159 7.59 -1.61 -5.72
CA ALA A 159 6.83 -1.54 -6.96
C ALA A 159 6.43 -2.94 -7.46
N THR A 160 5.13 -3.23 -7.46
CA THR A 160 4.56 -4.51 -7.89
C THR A 160 3.74 -4.42 -9.18
N HIS A 161 3.51 -3.20 -9.70
CA HIS A 161 2.73 -2.99 -10.92
C HIS A 161 3.56 -3.20 -12.20
N PRO A 162 2.95 -3.64 -13.32
CA PRO A 162 3.60 -3.69 -14.63
C PRO A 162 3.97 -2.29 -15.14
N GLU A 163 3.02 -1.36 -15.15
CA GLU A 163 3.23 0.06 -15.48
C GLU A 163 3.75 0.86 -14.28
N ARG A 164 4.76 0.33 -13.60
CA ARG A 164 5.41 1.02 -12.46
C ARG A 164 6.29 2.16 -12.95
N SER A 165 6.52 3.14 -12.08
CA SER A 165 7.47 4.23 -12.31
C SER A 165 8.63 4.14 -11.30
N SER A 166 9.85 4.32 -11.79
CA SER A 166 11.03 4.51 -10.93
C SER A 166 10.97 5.88 -10.25
N LEU A 167 11.82 6.10 -9.23
CA LEU A 167 11.93 7.44 -8.63
C LEU A 167 12.40 8.48 -9.66
N SER A 168 13.28 8.10 -10.59
CA SER A 168 13.72 8.96 -11.69
C SER A 168 12.59 9.27 -12.68
N ASP A 169 11.74 8.30 -13.00
CA ASP A 169 10.61 8.55 -13.91
C ASP A 169 9.64 9.57 -13.33
N ILE A 170 9.35 9.45 -12.03
CA ILE A 170 8.50 10.39 -11.29
C ILE A 170 9.12 11.79 -11.32
N ALA A 171 10.39 11.92 -10.95
CA ALA A 171 11.09 13.21 -10.95
C ALA A 171 11.09 13.86 -12.35
N ASN A 172 11.43 13.09 -13.39
CA ASN A 172 11.48 13.58 -14.77
C ASN A 172 10.11 14.02 -15.30
N ALA A 173 9.04 13.28 -15.01
CA ALA A 173 7.69 13.60 -15.50
C ALA A 173 7.03 14.78 -14.75
N THR A 174 7.46 15.03 -13.51
CA THR A 174 6.87 16.07 -12.64
C THR A 174 7.73 17.33 -12.50
N GLY A 175 9.03 17.25 -12.81
CA GLY A 175 9.99 18.30 -12.49
C GLY A 175 10.33 18.41 -11.00
N LEU A 176 9.94 17.42 -10.19
CA LEU A 176 10.26 17.38 -8.76
C LEU A 176 11.76 17.20 -8.54
N SER A 177 12.29 17.87 -7.51
CA SER A 177 13.67 17.71 -7.06
C SER A 177 13.91 16.33 -6.44
N ASP A 178 15.17 16.06 -6.09
CA ASP A 178 15.55 14.85 -5.37
C ASP A 178 14.65 14.58 -4.14
N PRO A 179 14.27 13.31 -3.92
CA PRO A 179 13.33 12.98 -2.86
C PRO A 179 13.95 13.17 -1.47
N VAL A 180 13.16 13.70 -0.54
CA VAL A 180 13.43 13.59 0.88
C VAL A 180 13.34 12.13 1.29
N ARG A 181 14.48 11.54 1.65
CA ARG A 181 14.58 10.11 1.98
C ARG A 181 14.31 9.83 3.45
N LEU A 182 13.15 9.28 3.78
CA LEU A 182 12.85 8.72 5.09
C LEU A 182 13.67 7.45 5.30
N THR A 183 14.21 7.26 6.51
CA THR A 183 15.16 6.19 6.82
C THR A 183 14.67 5.24 7.90
N ASP A 184 13.60 5.60 8.60
CA ASP A 184 13.17 4.89 9.79
C ASP A 184 12.00 3.94 9.50
N ASN A 185 11.93 2.82 10.21
CA ASN A 185 10.81 1.90 10.19
C ASN A 185 10.14 1.85 11.56
N HIS A 186 8.93 2.38 11.64
CA HIS A 186 8.11 2.46 12.84
C HIS A 186 7.04 1.38 12.92
N ARG A 187 6.90 0.56 11.87
CA ARG A 187 5.84 -0.45 11.76
C ARG A 187 6.30 -1.80 12.30
N ASN A 188 7.39 -2.31 11.75
CA ASN A 188 7.80 -3.70 11.94
C ASN A 188 8.68 -3.84 13.18
N THR A 189 8.57 -4.95 13.90
CA THR A 189 9.62 -5.32 14.86
C THR A 189 10.90 -5.71 14.12
N PRO A 190 12.08 -5.73 14.79
CA PRO A 190 13.34 -6.13 14.18
C PRO A 190 13.28 -7.53 13.52
N GLU A 191 12.54 -8.46 14.11
CA GLU A 191 12.41 -9.83 13.61
C GLU A 191 11.63 -9.88 12.28
N ILE A 192 10.56 -9.10 12.16
CA ILE A 192 9.76 -9.01 10.93
C ILE A 192 10.53 -8.23 9.85
N ALA A 193 11.20 -7.14 10.25
CA ALA A 193 12.06 -6.38 9.34
C ALA A 193 13.14 -7.27 8.73
N ALA A 194 13.80 -8.13 9.53
CA ALA A 194 14.81 -9.06 9.03
C ALA A 194 14.27 -10.04 7.97
N VAL A 195 13.02 -10.52 8.11
CA VAL A 195 12.37 -11.36 7.08
C VAL A 195 12.09 -10.55 5.81
N ALA A 196 11.58 -9.31 5.94
CA ALA A 196 11.33 -8.47 4.78
C ALA A 196 12.63 -8.12 4.05
N GLU A 197 13.67 -7.70 4.77
CA GLU A 197 14.98 -7.32 4.21
C GLU A 197 15.68 -8.47 3.47
N HIS A 198 15.41 -9.73 3.81
CA HIS A 198 15.88 -10.88 3.02
C HIS A 198 15.43 -10.82 1.55
N PHE A 199 14.29 -10.20 1.26
CA PHE A 199 13.77 -10.01 -0.10
C PHE A 199 14.12 -8.64 -0.69
N HIS A 200 14.82 -7.77 0.05
CA HIS A 200 15.18 -6.42 -0.37
C HIS A 200 16.51 -6.42 -1.15
N VAL A 201 16.46 -6.90 -2.39
CA VAL A 201 17.66 -7.13 -3.21
C VAL A 201 18.08 -5.90 -4.02
N SER A 202 17.12 -5.09 -4.47
CA SER A 202 17.40 -3.94 -5.33
C SER A 202 18.07 -2.79 -4.58
N GLN A 203 17.75 -2.59 -3.29
CA GLN A 203 18.37 -1.59 -2.40
C GLN A 203 18.47 -0.19 -3.02
N ILE A 204 17.45 0.22 -3.79
CA ILE A 204 17.33 1.58 -4.32
C ILE A 204 17.21 2.57 -3.16
N LEU A 205 16.50 2.14 -2.11
CA LEU A 205 16.58 2.73 -0.78
C LEU A 205 17.46 1.86 0.13
N PRO A 206 18.25 2.45 1.03
CA PRO A 206 18.95 1.68 2.04
C PRO A 206 17.93 0.99 2.97
N PRO A 207 18.30 -0.16 3.58
CA PRO A 207 17.51 -0.77 4.64
C PRO A 207 17.13 0.23 5.73
N ALA A 208 15.89 0.12 6.20
CA ALA A 208 15.38 1.04 7.20
C ALA A 208 16.00 0.81 8.59
N VAL A 209 16.19 1.87 9.35
CA VAL A 209 16.52 1.79 10.77
C VAL A 209 15.24 1.45 11.55
N VAL A 210 15.19 0.25 12.12
CA VAL A 210 14.02 -0.19 12.89
C VAL A 210 13.97 0.55 14.22
N GLN A 211 12.88 1.30 14.44
CA GLN A 211 12.67 2.09 15.65
C GLN A 211 11.90 1.33 16.73
N ARG A 212 11.28 0.20 16.37
CA ARG A 212 10.56 -0.64 17.33
C ARG A 212 11.51 -1.49 18.16
N PRO A 213 11.20 -1.73 19.45
CA PRO A 213 12.00 -2.62 20.27
C PRO A 213 11.95 -4.07 19.75
N ALA A 214 13.05 -4.80 19.97
CA ALA A 214 13.08 -6.25 19.81
C ALA A 214 12.18 -6.93 20.86
N GLY A 215 11.80 -8.18 20.58
CA GLY A 215 10.90 -8.96 21.44
C GLY A 215 9.53 -9.22 20.83
N GLY A 216 9.36 -8.99 19.52
CA GLY A 216 8.22 -9.47 18.76
C GLY A 216 8.20 -10.99 18.68
N GLU A 217 7.06 -11.56 18.25
CA GLU A 217 7.00 -12.99 17.97
C GLU A 217 7.85 -13.29 16.73
N THR A 218 8.89 -14.13 16.88
CA THR A 218 9.74 -14.51 15.76
C THR A 218 8.90 -15.07 14.62
N PRO A 219 9.07 -14.57 13.38
CA PRO A 219 8.33 -15.08 12.23
C PRO A 219 8.45 -16.59 12.06
N ARG A 220 7.35 -17.23 11.68
CA ARG A 220 7.26 -18.69 11.54
C ARG A 220 6.74 -19.08 10.17
N LEU A 221 7.37 -20.07 9.56
CA LEU A 221 6.78 -20.88 8.51
C LEU A 221 5.90 -21.94 9.18
N ILE A 222 4.61 -21.97 8.85
CA ILE A 222 3.67 -22.94 9.38
C ILE A 222 3.22 -23.83 8.23
N ARG A 223 3.57 -25.11 8.30
CA ARG A 223 2.99 -26.12 7.44
C ARG A 223 1.61 -26.52 7.97
N ILE A 224 0.59 -26.47 7.11
CA ILE A 224 -0.75 -26.95 7.43
C ILE A 224 -1.17 -28.07 6.46
N ASN A 225 -1.89 -29.07 6.97
CA ASN A 225 -2.28 -30.25 6.18
C ASN A 225 -3.64 -30.09 5.51
N SER A 226 -4.51 -29.25 6.08
CA SER A 226 -5.80 -28.88 5.50
C SER A 226 -5.95 -27.37 5.44
N ILE A 227 -6.61 -26.86 4.40
CA ILE A 227 -6.95 -25.44 4.29
C ILE A 227 -7.87 -25.01 5.43
N ASP A 228 -8.61 -25.94 6.03
CA ASP A 228 -9.48 -25.70 7.17
C ASP A 228 -8.69 -25.49 8.49
N ASP A 229 -7.39 -25.75 8.52
CA ASP A 229 -6.56 -25.52 9.71
C ASP A 229 -6.19 -24.04 9.86
N LEU A 230 -5.99 -23.32 8.75
CA LEU A 230 -5.67 -21.89 8.77
C LEU A 230 -6.77 -21.04 9.43
N PRO A 231 -8.06 -21.12 9.05
CA PRO A 231 -9.10 -20.32 9.68
C PRO A 231 -9.26 -20.64 11.16
N LYS A 232 -9.05 -21.91 11.60
CA LYS A 232 -9.04 -22.27 13.02
C LYS A 232 -7.92 -21.59 13.79
N ARG A 233 -6.71 -21.55 13.21
CA ARG A 233 -5.55 -20.86 13.81
C ARG A 233 -5.79 -19.36 13.93
N VAL A 234 -6.29 -18.74 12.86
CA VAL A 234 -6.65 -17.32 12.83
C VAL A 234 -7.73 -17.01 13.87
N ALA A 235 -8.81 -17.80 13.93
CA ALA A 235 -9.89 -17.62 14.88
C ALA A 235 -9.41 -17.76 16.34
N THR A 236 -8.57 -18.77 16.61
CA THR A 236 -7.97 -18.96 17.94
C THR A 236 -7.08 -17.78 18.33
N ARG A 237 -6.25 -17.30 17.40
CA ARG A 237 -5.39 -16.13 17.64
C ARG A 237 -6.21 -14.90 17.96
N TYR A 238 -7.25 -14.64 17.17
CA TYR A 238 -8.14 -13.51 17.36
C TYR A 238 -8.87 -13.60 18.72
N ALA A 239 -9.51 -14.73 19.03
CA ALA A 239 -10.25 -14.92 20.28
C ALA A 239 -9.38 -14.73 21.53
N ASN A 240 -8.09 -15.06 21.46
CA ASN A 240 -7.18 -14.94 22.59
C ASN A 240 -6.61 -13.53 22.81
N ARG A 241 -6.55 -12.69 21.77
CA ARG A 241 -5.83 -11.40 21.84
C ARG A 241 -6.59 -10.18 21.34
N GLY A 242 -7.68 -10.36 20.59
CA GLY A 242 -8.44 -9.25 20.01
C GLY A 242 -7.57 -8.36 19.10
N GLU A 243 -6.80 -8.95 18.20
CA GLU A 243 -5.84 -8.20 17.36
C GLU A 243 -6.43 -7.84 15.99
N SER A 244 -5.83 -6.87 15.30
CA SER A 244 -6.05 -6.65 13.87
C SER A 244 -5.26 -7.71 13.08
N ILE A 245 -5.97 -8.59 12.37
CA ILE A 245 -5.38 -9.71 11.63
C ILE A 245 -5.63 -9.56 10.13
N GLY A 246 -4.55 -9.56 9.35
CA GLY A 246 -4.60 -9.66 7.89
C GLY A 246 -4.36 -11.11 7.44
N VAL A 247 -5.26 -11.65 6.64
CA VAL A 247 -5.04 -12.93 5.95
C VAL A 247 -4.86 -12.65 4.46
N ILE A 248 -3.63 -12.80 3.98
CA ILE A 248 -3.27 -12.49 2.60
C ILE A 248 -3.24 -13.79 1.82
N VAL A 249 -4.04 -13.86 0.75
CA VAL A 249 -4.12 -15.03 -0.14
C VAL A 249 -3.80 -14.64 -1.58
N PHE A 250 -3.49 -15.63 -2.40
CA PHE A 250 -3.29 -15.38 -3.83
C PHE A 250 -4.62 -15.13 -4.57
N ARG A 251 -5.49 -16.13 -4.59
CA ARG A 251 -6.66 -16.12 -5.47
C ARG A 251 -7.86 -15.52 -4.76
N LYS A 252 -8.67 -14.78 -5.53
CA LYS A 252 -9.93 -14.18 -5.05
C LYS A 252 -10.89 -15.24 -4.51
N GLN A 253 -10.96 -16.40 -5.16
CA GLN A 253 -11.78 -17.52 -4.69
C GLN A 253 -11.31 -18.01 -3.31
N ASP A 254 -10.00 -18.11 -3.09
CA ASP A 254 -9.45 -18.51 -1.79
C ASP A 254 -9.82 -17.49 -0.71
N ALA A 255 -9.88 -16.19 -1.06
CA ALA A 255 -10.29 -15.12 -0.14
C ALA A 255 -11.74 -15.31 0.33
N HIS A 256 -12.66 -15.52 -0.61
CA HIS A 256 -14.08 -15.75 -0.29
C HIS A 256 -14.31 -17.05 0.47
N GLN A 257 -13.60 -18.12 0.13
CA GLN A 257 -13.71 -19.37 0.88
C GLN A 257 -13.17 -19.22 2.32
N MET A 258 -12.04 -18.51 2.49
CA MET A 258 -11.47 -18.23 3.81
C MET A 258 -12.43 -17.39 4.66
N HIS A 259 -13.04 -16.36 4.06
CA HIS A 259 -14.08 -15.54 4.69
C HIS A 259 -15.28 -16.36 5.16
N SER A 260 -15.82 -17.23 4.30
CA SER A 260 -16.94 -18.11 4.67
C SER A 260 -16.60 -19.04 5.85
N ARG A 261 -15.38 -19.60 5.86
CA ARG A 261 -14.90 -20.45 6.97
C ARG A 261 -14.72 -19.67 8.26
N LEU A 262 -14.11 -18.49 8.20
CA LEU A 262 -13.87 -17.64 9.38
C LEU A 262 -15.17 -17.10 9.98
N ASN A 263 -16.14 -16.67 9.15
CA ASN A 263 -17.45 -16.23 9.64
C ASN A 263 -18.20 -17.32 10.43
N LYS A 264 -18.02 -18.60 10.07
CA LYS A 264 -18.61 -19.70 10.84
C LYS A 264 -17.94 -19.89 12.20
N LEU A 265 -16.63 -19.63 12.29
CA LEU A 265 -15.85 -19.78 13.52
C LEU A 265 -15.96 -18.55 14.43
N LEU A 266 -16.24 -17.38 13.86
CA LEU A 266 -16.32 -16.09 14.54
C LEU A 266 -17.63 -15.36 14.18
N PRO A 267 -18.81 -15.92 14.48
CA PRO A 267 -20.09 -15.39 13.99
C PRO A 267 -20.49 -14.04 14.58
N THR A 268 -19.89 -13.64 15.71
CA THR A 268 -20.15 -12.38 16.41
C THR A 268 -19.08 -11.32 16.17
N GLU A 269 -18.01 -11.66 15.45
CA GLU A 269 -16.83 -10.81 15.30
C GLU A 269 -16.74 -10.23 13.90
N ARG A 270 -15.93 -9.19 13.74
CA ARG A 270 -15.68 -8.61 12.42
C ARG A 270 -14.77 -9.51 11.58
N VAL A 271 -15.33 -10.03 10.50
CA VAL A 271 -14.60 -10.77 9.46
C VAL A 271 -14.93 -10.19 8.09
N ASP A 272 -13.97 -9.45 7.54
CA ASP A 272 -14.11 -8.74 6.26
C ASP A 272 -13.37 -9.45 5.14
N VAL A 273 -13.82 -9.27 3.90
CA VAL A 273 -13.11 -9.75 2.70
C VAL A 273 -13.10 -8.68 1.64
N TYR A 274 -11.96 -8.50 0.98
CA TYR A 274 -11.87 -7.61 -0.17
C TYR A 274 -10.96 -8.18 -1.26
N THR A 275 -11.47 -8.11 -2.49
CA THR A 275 -10.77 -8.50 -3.70
C THR A 275 -10.96 -7.42 -4.77
N SER A 276 -10.17 -7.46 -5.84
CA SER A 276 -10.32 -6.50 -6.94
C SER A 276 -11.65 -6.62 -7.73
N GLU A 277 -12.45 -7.66 -7.46
CA GLU A 277 -13.79 -7.86 -8.05
C GLU A 277 -14.90 -7.25 -7.21
N ALA A 278 -14.59 -6.74 -6.01
CA ALA A 278 -15.58 -6.12 -5.16
C ALA A 278 -16.24 -4.90 -5.84
N ASN A 279 -17.58 -4.86 -5.80
CA ASN A 279 -18.38 -3.75 -6.31
C ASN A 279 -17.95 -2.41 -5.70
N LYS A 280 -18.21 -1.32 -6.43
CA LYS A 280 -17.93 0.04 -5.93
C LYS A 280 -18.61 0.27 -4.57
N GLY A 281 -17.88 0.73 -3.55
CA GLY A 281 -18.41 1.05 -2.22
C GLY A 281 -18.17 0.00 -1.12
N VAL A 282 -17.86 -1.26 -1.45
CA VAL A 282 -17.60 -2.33 -0.45
C VAL A 282 -16.42 -2.02 0.49
N GLU A 283 -15.37 -1.40 -0.02
CA GLU A 283 -14.21 -0.94 0.75
C GLU A 283 -14.61 0.02 1.88
N SER A 284 -15.66 0.82 1.67
CA SER A 284 -16.11 1.83 2.63
C SER A 284 -16.76 1.22 3.87
N SER A 285 -17.17 -0.05 3.81
CA SER A 285 -17.70 -0.78 4.97
C SER A 285 -16.62 -1.52 5.78
N ILE A 286 -15.38 -1.58 5.29
CA ILE A 286 -14.31 -2.34 5.93
C ILE A 286 -13.51 -1.42 6.85
N ARG A 287 -13.66 -1.62 8.17
CA ARG A 287 -13.13 -0.75 9.22
C ARG A 287 -11.69 -1.10 9.58
N LEU A 288 -10.73 -0.80 8.71
CA LEU A 288 -9.33 -1.24 8.85
C LEU A 288 -8.64 -0.75 10.15
N LEU A 289 -9.11 0.34 10.75
CA LEU A 289 -8.56 0.86 12.00
C LEU A 289 -9.03 0.12 13.26
N GLU A 290 -10.13 -0.62 13.15
CA GLU A 290 -10.71 -1.40 14.25
C GLU A 290 -10.12 -2.84 14.30
N GLN A 291 -10.27 -3.50 15.45
CA GLN A 291 -9.88 -4.91 15.63
C GLN A 291 -10.79 -5.83 14.80
N GLY A 292 -10.25 -6.93 14.30
CA GLY A 292 -10.98 -7.87 13.46
C GLY A 292 -10.07 -8.61 12.49
N VAL A 293 -10.68 -9.49 11.70
CA VAL A 293 -9.98 -10.25 10.66
C VAL A 293 -10.34 -9.71 9.29
N THR A 294 -9.35 -9.41 8.46
CA THR A 294 -9.57 -8.94 7.08
C THR A 294 -8.81 -9.84 6.10
N ILE A 295 -9.55 -10.43 5.15
CA ILE A 295 -9.00 -11.32 4.13
C ILE A 295 -8.83 -10.54 2.82
N LEU A 296 -7.61 -10.55 2.26
CA LEU A 296 -7.23 -9.72 1.12
C LEU A 296 -6.37 -10.50 0.11
N THR A 297 -6.40 -10.09 -1.16
CA THR A 297 -5.37 -10.51 -2.12
C THR A 297 -4.09 -9.67 -1.96
N GLY A 298 -2.97 -10.18 -2.46
CA GLY A 298 -1.68 -9.47 -2.40
C GLY A 298 -1.68 -8.08 -3.04
N GLU A 299 -2.51 -7.83 -4.05
CA GLU A 299 -2.65 -6.50 -4.67
C GLU A 299 -3.51 -5.54 -3.83
N ALA A 300 -4.50 -6.08 -3.11
CA ALA A 300 -5.41 -5.29 -2.30
C ALA A 300 -4.78 -4.83 -0.98
N VAL A 301 -3.73 -5.51 -0.51
CA VAL A 301 -3.04 -5.19 0.75
C VAL A 301 -2.00 -4.07 0.63
N ILE A 302 -1.70 -3.62 -0.59
CA ILE A 302 -0.71 -2.54 -0.83
C ILE A 302 -1.12 -1.29 -0.06
N GLY A 303 -0.18 -0.70 0.67
CA GLY A 303 -0.39 0.45 1.55
C GLY A 303 -1.01 0.12 2.92
N LEU A 304 -1.57 -1.08 3.13
CA LEU A 304 -2.22 -1.46 4.39
C LEU A 304 -1.23 -2.02 5.41
N GLU A 305 -1.65 -2.18 6.66
CA GLU A 305 -0.88 -2.82 7.73
C GLU A 305 -1.79 -3.50 8.76
N PHE A 306 -1.28 -4.54 9.41
CA PHE A 306 -2.01 -5.34 10.41
C PHE A 306 -1.12 -5.63 11.62
N GLY A 307 -1.74 -5.86 12.78
CA GLY A 307 -1.03 -6.37 13.96
C GLY A 307 -0.38 -7.72 13.65
N VAL A 308 -1.19 -8.64 13.13
CA VAL A 308 -0.76 -9.99 12.75
C VAL A 308 -1.05 -10.23 11.27
N VAL A 309 -0.12 -10.88 10.56
CA VAL A 309 -0.33 -11.31 9.17
C VAL A 309 -0.14 -12.81 9.02
N TYR A 310 -1.11 -13.44 8.36
CA TYR A 310 -1.00 -14.80 7.82
C TYR A 310 -0.87 -14.72 6.29
N LEU A 311 0.27 -15.15 5.75
CA LEU A 311 0.58 -15.04 4.32
C LEU A 311 0.49 -16.41 3.62
N LEU A 312 -0.56 -16.60 2.82
CA LEU A 312 -0.84 -17.75 1.97
C LEU A 312 -0.70 -17.37 0.47
N ASP A 313 0.43 -16.75 0.10
CA ASP A 313 0.78 -16.41 -1.30
C ASP A 313 2.29 -16.59 -1.57
N LEU A 314 2.92 -17.55 -0.88
CA LEU A 314 4.38 -17.75 -0.98
C LEU A 314 4.79 -18.30 -2.34
N ARG A 315 4.04 -19.30 -2.85
CA ARG A 315 4.36 -20.04 -4.07
C ARG A 315 4.41 -19.20 -5.33
N ARG A 316 3.65 -18.12 -5.37
CA ARG A 316 3.63 -17.22 -6.52
C ARG A 316 4.98 -16.55 -6.75
N SER A 317 5.73 -16.34 -5.67
CA SER A 317 7.01 -15.61 -5.69
C SER A 317 8.20 -16.50 -5.37
N LEU A 318 8.00 -17.73 -4.89
CA LEU A 318 9.08 -18.66 -4.55
C LEU A 318 9.25 -19.76 -5.61
N PRO A 319 10.49 -20.14 -5.97
CA PRO A 319 11.71 -19.42 -5.64
C PRO A 319 11.70 -18.06 -6.37
N CYS A 320 12.31 -17.04 -5.79
CA CYS A 320 12.31 -15.71 -6.41
C CYS A 320 13.17 -15.73 -7.68
N ARG A 321 12.51 -15.74 -8.85
CA ARG A 321 13.16 -15.81 -10.16
C ARG A 321 13.31 -14.45 -10.82
N SER A 322 12.58 -13.46 -10.33
CA SER A 322 12.60 -12.09 -10.85
C SER A 322 12.67 -11.08 -9.71
N THR A 323 13.11 -9.86 -10.03
CA THR A 323 13.01 -8.72 -9.11
C THR A 323 11.56 -8.47 -8.67
N GLY A 324 10.59 -8.71 -9.55
CA GLY A 324 9.17 -8.57 -9.20
C GLY A 324 8.72 -9.53 -8.08
N ASP A 325 9.26 -10.75 -8.04
CA ASP A 325 8.97 -11.71 -6.97
C ASP A 325 9.57 -11.29 -5.63
N GLN A 326 10.78 -10.76 -5.67
CA GLN A 326 11.48 -10.20 -4.50
C GLN A 326 10.71 -9.00 -3.95
N ARG A 327 10.38 -8.01 -4.80
CA ARG A 327 9.59 -6.83 -4.42
C ARG A 327 8.23 -7.21 -3.84
N ARG A 328 7.57 -8.24 -4.39
CA ARG A 328 6.30 -8.74 -3.85
C ARG A 328 6.47 -9.28 -2.44
N LEU A 329 7.44 -10.16 -2.18
CA LEU A 329 7.64 -10.71 -0.83
C LEU A 329 8.15 -9.67 0.16
N TYR A 330 9.01 -8.74 -0.27
CA TYR A 330 9.43 -7.59 0.52
C TYR A 330 8.22 -6.77 0.99
N MET A 331 7.34 -6.40 0.05
CA MET A 331 6.11 -5.65 0.33
C MET A 331 5.14 -6.41 1.24
N LEU A 332 4.91 -7.71 0.99
CA LEU A 332 3.94 -8.53 1.73
C LEU A 332 4.38 -8.85 3.16
N CYS A 333 5.66 -9.18 3.36
CA CYS A 333 6.19 -9.47 4.70
C CYS A 333 6.18 -8.23 5.59
N ALA A 334 6.42 -7.05 5.01
CA ALA A 334 6.43 -5.78 5.73
C ALA A 334 5.03 -5.27 6.15
N ARG A 335 3.95 -6.02 5.88
CA ARG A 335 2.57 -5.65 6.29
C ARG A 335 2.29 -5.96 7.77
N ALA A 336 3.06 -6.86 8.38
CA ALA A 336 2.90 -7.26 9.77
C ALA A 336 3.57 -6.29 10.74
N ARG A 337 2.87 -5.88 11.79
CA ARG A 337 3.46 -5.08 12.87
C ARG A 337 4.13 -5.96 13.91
N ASP A 338 3.40 -6.96 14.44
CA ASP A 338 3.72 -7.64 15.70
C ASP A 338 3.99 -9.14 15.53
N ALA A 339 3.34 -9.79 14.56
CA ALA A 339 3.59 -11.19 14.23
C ALA A 339 3.38 -11.49 12.74
N LEU A 340 4.28 -12.29 12.17
CA LEU A 340 4.23 -12.74 10.77
C LEU A 340 4.26 -14.27 10.70
N PHE A 341 3.24 -14.84 10.06
CA PHE A 341 3.12 -16.27 9.80
C PHE A 341 3.11 -16.53 8.30
N LEU A 342 4.12 -17.23 7.80
CA LEU A 342 4.20 -17.68 6.41
C LEU A 342 3.53 -19.06 6.33
N ILE A 343 2.58 -19.26 5.42
CA ILE A 343 1.81 -20.51 5.35
C ILE A 343 2.28 -21.38 4.20
N ASP A 344 2.77 -22.58 4.55
CA ASP A 344 3.08 -23.67 3.61
C ASP A 344 1.88 -24.64 3.55
N TYR A 345 1.15 -24.61 2.43
CA TYR A 345 -0.07 -25.38 2.23
C TYR A 345 -0.06 -26.05 0.85
N PRO A 346 -0.60 -27.28 0.68
CA PRO A 346 -0.53 -28.03 -0.55
C PRO A 346 -0.85 -27.27 -1.84
N ALA A 347 -0.06 -27.47 -2.90
CA ALA A 347 1.16 -28.29 -2.88
C ALA A 347 2.25 -27.67 -1.95
N TYR A 348 3.05 -28.45 -1.22
CA TYR A 348 4.01 -27.86 -0.26
C TYR A 348 5.22 -27.24 -0.96
N LEU A 349 5.83 -26.22 -0.37
CA LEU A 349 7.06 -25.62 -0.89
C LEU A 349 8.13 -26.70 -1.13
N GLY A 350 8.67 -26.75 -2.35
CA GLY A 350 9.77 -27.62 -2.72
C GLY A 350 11.11 -27.16 -2.13
N HIS A 351 12.16 -27.96 -2.31
CA HIS A 351 13.49 -27.68 -1.75
C HIS A 351 14.03 -26.30 -2.15
N GLU A 352 13.99 -25.94 -3.44
CA GLU A 352 14.44 -24.61 -3.91
C GLU A 352 13.61 -23.46 -3.32
N GLN A 353 12.30 -23.67 -3.17
CA GLN A 353 11.41 -22.66 -2.59
C GLN A 353 11.70 -22.43 -1.11
N LEU A 354 11.98 -23.50 -0.36
CA LEU A 354 12.38 -23.43 1.05
C LEU A 354 13.78 -22.82 1.21
N ALA A 355 14.70 -23.08 0.27
CA ALA A 355 16.04 -22.49 0.28
C ALA A 355 16.01 -20.97 0.02
N ALA A 356 15.01 -20.48 -0.73
CA ALA A 356 14.82 -19.06 -0.99
C ALA A 356 14.24 -18.28 0.19
N LEU A 357 13.71 -18.95 1.22
CA LEU A 357 13.26 -18.30 2.46
C LEU A 357 14.43 -18.04 3.42
N PRO A 358 14.32 -17.05 4.32
CA PRO A 358 15.31 -16.85 5.38
C PRO A 358 15.58 -18.14 6.16
N SER A 359 16.82 -18.29 6.61
CA SER A 359 17.22 -19.39 7.49
C SER A 359 16.99 -19.02 8.97
N PRO A 360 16.85 -20.00 9.87
CA PRO A 360 16.92 -19.72 11.31
C PRO A 360 18.20 -18.94 11.68
N PRO A 361 18.15 -18.01 12.64
CA PRO A 361 17.01 -17.73 13.53
C PRO A 361 15.97 -16.75 12.95
N VAL A 362 16.16 -16.19 11.76
CA VAL A 362 15.29 -15.13 11.18
C VAL A 362 13.87 -15.64 10.91
N LEU A 363 13.76 -16.88 10.41
CA LEU A 363 12.48 -17.56 10.19
C LEU A 363 12.52 -18.95 10.81
N ILE A 364 11.65 -19.20 11.78
CA ILE A 364 11.46 -20.53 12.38
C ILE A 364 10.68 -21.40 11.40
N ARG A 365 11.10 -22.66 11.21
CA ARG A 365 10.48 -23.61 10.26
C ARG A 365 9.79 -24.76 10.97
#